data_AF-A0A087TJ24-F1
#
_entry.id   AF-A0A087TJ24-F1
#
_cell.length_a   1.000
_cell.length_b   1.000
_cell.length_c   1.000
_cell.angle_alpha   90.00
_cell.angle_beta   90.00
_cell.angle_gamma   90.00
#
_symmetry.space_group_name_H-M   'P 1'
#
loop_
_entity.id
_entity.type
_entity.pdbx_description
1 polymer ?
#
loop_
_entity_poly.entity_id
_entity_poly.type
_entity_poly.pdbx_seq_one_letter_code
_entity_poly.pdbx_strand_id
1 'polypeptide(L)'
;MGIQNTQMYEKAIKAIAKTRVTLEVLSYHATAPQEDAQRLSKCVIPSTHVYKLQDLKFNDFSLNDEDMLKACLRMFMDLDLIERFHINYEVLCRWLLSVRKNYRQVIYHNWRHAFNVGQ
;
A
#
# COMPACT_ATOMS: atom_id res chain seq x y z
N MET A 1 33.11 16.08 -31.05
CA MET A 1 31.92 15.24 -30.78
C MET A 1 32.13 14.22 -29.65
N GLY A 2 33.26 13.50 -29.55
CA GLY A 2 33.48 12.51 -28.47
C GLY A 2 33.44 13.06 -27.03
N ILE A 3 34.14 14.16 -26.75
CA ILE A 3 34.21 14.76 -25.40
C ILE A 3 32.84 15.23 -24.90
N GLN A 4 32.04 15.87 -25.76
CA GLN A 4 30.69 16.32 -25.41
C GLN A 4 29.77 15.15 -25.09
N ASN A 5 29.86 14.06 -25.87
CA ASN A 5 29.07 12.84 -25.60
C ASN A 5 29.45 12.21 -24.26
N THR A 6 30.75 12.10 -23.94
CA THR A 6 31.21 11.59 -22.64
C THR A 6 30.72 12.47 -21.50
N GLN A 7 30.83 13.80 -21.61
CA GLN A 7 30.37 14.73 -20.58
C GLN A 7 28.85 14.66 -20.36
N MET A 8 28.06 14.54 -21.43
CA MET A 8 26.61 14.35 -21.31
C MET A 8 26.27 13.03 -20.62
N TYR A 9 26.94 11.94 -21.00
CA TYR A 9 26.74 10.63 -20.37
C TYR A 9 27.10 10.65 -18.88
N GLU A 10 28.23 11.23 -18.49
CA GLU A 10 28.62 11.36 -17.08
C GLU A 10 27.61 12.16 -16.26
N LYS A 11 27.07 13.25 -16.83
CA LYS A 11 26.01 14.04 -16.19
C LYS A 11 24.74 13.21 -15.99
N ALA A 12 24.34 12.43 -16.99
CA ALA A 12 23.19 11.53 -16.90
C ALA A 12 23.37 10.46 -15.81
N ILE A 13 24.54 9.81 -15.77
CA ILE A 13 24.85 8.81 -14.74
C ILE A 13 24.84 9.43 -13.34
N LYS A 14 25.41 10.63 -13.16
CA LYS A 14 25.34 11.36 -11.89
C LYS A 14 23.90 11.71 -11.50
N ALA A 15 23.05 12.10 -12.45
CA ALA A 15 21.64 12.38 -12.18
C ALA A 15 20.88 11.10 -11.76
N ILE A 16 21.09 9.99 -12.46
CA ILE A 16 20.49 8.69 -12.13
C ILE A 16 20.90 8.25 -10.71
N ALA A 17 22.18 8.38 -10.37
CA ALA A 17 22.68 8.02 -9.05
C ALA A 17 22.01 8.87 -7.94
N LYS A 18 21.85 10.18 -8.16
CA LYS A 18 21.12 11.06 -7.23
C LYS A 18 19.67 10.64 -7.06
N THR A 19 18.96 10.40 -8.17
CA THR A 19 17.57 9.93 -8.13
C THR A 19 17.44 8.61 -7.38
N ARG A 20 18.37 7.66 -7.58
CA ARG A 20 18.34 6.37 -6.87
C ARG A 20 18.39 6.55 -5.36
N VAL A 21 19.35 7.35 -4.86
CA VAL A 21 19.48 7.63 -3.42
C VAL A 21 18.23 8.35 -2.89
N THR A 22 17.69 9.31 -3.63
CA THR A 22 16.45 10.00 -3.23
C THR A 22 15.28 9.02 -3.11
N LEU A 23 15.11 8.11 -4.06
CA LEU A 23 14.06 7.09 -4.02
C LEU A 23 14.25 6.08 -2.89
N GLU A 24 15.48 5.68 -2.59
CA GLU A 24 15.79 4.81 -1.46
C GLU A 24 15.39 5.47 -0.12
N VAL A 25 15.72 6.75 0.06
CA VAL A 25 15.33 7.51 1.26
C VAL A 25 13.82 7.66 1.36
N LEU A 26 13.14 8.01 0.27
CA LEU A 26 11.68 8.11 0.24
C LEU A 26 11.02 6.76 0.55
N SER A 27 11.53 5.67 -0.03
CA SER A 27 11.04 4.31 0.21
C SER A 27 11.16 3.90 1.68
N TYR A 28 12.31 4.20 2.31
CA TYR A 28 12.51 3.92 3.73
C TYR A 28 11.44 4.60 4.61
N HIS A 29 11.13 5.87 4.35
CA HIS A 29 10.12 6.60 5.11
C HIS A 29 8.68 6.22 4.73
N ALA A 30 8.44 5.83 3.48
CA ALA A 30 7.13 5.44 2.99
C ALA A 30 6.72 4.03 3.45
N THR A 31 7.69 3.13 3.65
CA THR A 31 7.40 1.73 3.99
C THR A 31 6.94 1.59 5.45
N ALA A 32 5.97 0.72 5.68
CA ALA A 32 5.53 0.35 7.03
C ALA A 32 6.57 -0.52 7.75
N PRO A 33 6.66 -0.44 9.10
CA PRO A 33 7.50 -1.34 9.90
C PRO A 33 7.13 -2.81 9.70
N GLN A 34 8.12 -3.70 9.82
CA GLN A 34 7.89 -5.15 9.71
C GLN A 34 7.03 -5.68 10.86
N GLU A 35 7.21 -5.13 12.06
CA GLU A 35 6.45 -5.53 13.26
C GLU A 35 4.94 -5.29 13.08
N ASP A 36 4.55 -4.16 12.50
CA ASP A 36 3.13 -3.87 12.21
C ASP A 36 2.55 -4.86 11.19
N ALA A 37 3.34 -5.26 10.19
CA ALA A 37 2.92 -6.27 9.23
C ALA A 37 2.71 -7.64 9.89
N GLN A 38 3.59 -8.01 10.83
CA GLN A 38 3.46 -9.25 11.61
C GLN A 38 2.26 -9.23 12.56
N ARG A 39 1.95 -8.06 13.13
CA ARG A 39 0.75 -7.89 13.97
C ARG A 39 -0.52 -8.02 13.13
N LEU A 40 -0.57 -7.36 11.98
CA LEU A 40 -1.71 -7.42 11.07
C LEU A 40 -1.90 -8.83 10.49
N SER A 41 -0.82 -9.53 10.12
CA SER A 41 -0.91 -10.89 9.56
C SER A 41 -1.43 -11.93 10.55
N LYS A 42 -1.33 -11.67 11.87
CA LYS A 42 -1.86 -12.55 12.92
C LYS A 42 -3.30 -12.20 13.32
N CYS A 43 -3.85 -11.10 12.83
CA CYS A 43 -5.20 -10.69 13.17
C CYS A 43 -6.23 -11.62 12.53
N VAL A 44 -7.31 -11.91 13.27
CA VAL A 44 -8.49 -12.55 12.72
C VAL A 44 -9.15 -11.58 11.75
N ILE A 45 -9.44 -12.04 10.55
CA ILE A 45 -10.08 -11.26 9.50
C ILE A 45 -11.58 -11.59 9.45
N PRO A 46 -12.47 -10.69 9.88
CA PRO A 46 -13.92 -10.92 9.82
C PRO A 46 -14.41 -11.17 8.39
N SER A 47 -15.56 -11.81 8.26
CA SER A 47 -16.14 -12.14 6.96
C SER A 47 -16.72 -10.90 6.26
N THR A 48 -16.88 -10.98 4.95
CA THR A 48 -17.53 -9.93 4.13
C THR A 48 -18.94 -9.58 4.61
N HIS A 49 -19.67 -10.55 5.19
CA HIS A 49 -20.99 -10.31 5.77
C HIS A 49 -20.94 -9.39 7.01
N VAL A 50 -19.91 -9.54 7.85
CA VAL A 50 -19.72 -8.70 9.04
C VAL A 50 -19.44 -7.26 8.62
N TYR A 51 -18.58 -7.07 7.63
CA TYR A 51 -18.21 -5.75 7.12
C TYR A 51 -19.21 -5.15 6.11
N LYS A 52 -20.17 -5.94 5.63
CA LYS A 52 -21.16 -5.53 4.60
C LYS A 52 -20.52 -5.02 3.30
N LEU A 53 -19.39 -5.60 2.89
CA LEU A 53 -18.60 -5.13 1.72
C LEU A 53 -19.27 -5.39 0.36
N GLN A 54 -20.42 -6.04 0.33
CA GLN A 54 -21.18 -6.29 -0.91
C GLN A 54 -22.46 -5.45 -0.99
N ASP A 55 -22.76 -4.68 0.06
CA ASP A 55 -23.94 -3.82 0.10
C ASP A 55 -23.58 -2.45 -0.51
N LEU A 56 -24.28 -2.03 -1.56
CA LEU A 56 -24.09 -0.72 -2.18
C LEU A 56 -24.48 0.45 -1.26
N LYS A 57 -25.19 0.17 -0.16
CA LYS A 57 -25.49 1.12 0.92
C LYS A 57 -24.46 1.05 2.06
N PHE A 58 -23.28 0.47 1.80
CA PHE A 58 -22.19 0.38 2.75
C PHE A 58 -21.88 1.77 3.35
N ASN A 59 -21.69 1.78 4.68
CA ASN A 59 -21.37 2.97 5.44
C ASN A 59 -19.99 2.80 6.07
N ASP A 60 -19.01 3.45 5.47
CA ASP A 60 -17.63 3.40 5.94
C ASP A 60 -17.44 4.04 7.33
N PHE A 61 -18.39 4.86 7.84
CA PHE A 61 -18.29 5.49 9.18
C PHE A 61 -18.41 4.50 10.32
N SER A 62 -18.82 3.27 10.00
CA SER A 62 -18.80 2.16 10.92
C SER A 62 -17.40 1.54 11.13
N LEU A 63 -16.41 1.84 10.29
CA LEU A 63 -15.07 1.24 10.34
C LEU A 63 -14.01 2.26 10.78
N ASN A 64 -13.07 1.80 11.62
CA ASN A 64 -11.81 2.51 11.86
C ASN A 64 -10.73 2.09 10.85
N ASP A 65 -9.56 2.73 10.91
CA ASP A 65 -8.44 2.46 10.00
C ASP A 65 -7.97 0.99 10.04
N GLU A 66 -7.96 0.33 11.21
CA GLU A 66 -7.57 -1.08 11.30
C GLU A 66 -8.62 -2.01 10.68
N ASP A 67 -9.90 -1.71 10.89
CA ASP A 67 -11.00 -2.47 10.30
C ASP A 67 -11.04 -2.31 8.78
N MET A 68 -10.73 -1.13 8.24
CA MET A 68 -10.57 -0.93 6.80
C MET A 68 -9.41 -1.77 6.23
N LEU A 69 -8.28 -1.86 6.95
CA LEU A 69 -7.16 -2.73 6.54
C LEU A 69 -7.58 -4.20 6.51
N LYS A 70 -8.27 -4.68 7.55
CA LYS A 70 -8.78 -6.06 7.61
C LYS A 70 -9.84 -6.32 6.53
N ALA A 71 -10.71 -5.35 6.24
CA ALA A 71 -11.68 -5.43 5.16
C ALA A 71 -10.99 -5.52 3.79
N CYS A 72 -9.91 -4.78 3.54
CA CYS A 72 -9.10 -4.96 2.34
C CYS A 72 -8.52 -6.37 2.26
N LEU A 73 -7.92 -6.89 3.34
CA LEU A 73 -7.42 -8.27 3.36
C LEU A 73 -8.54 -9.29 3.07
N ARG A 74 -9.74 -9.07 3.61
CA ARG A 74 -10.93 -9.86 3.31
C ARG A 74 -11.25 -9.83 1.80
N MET A 75 -11.20 -8.68 1.14
CA MET A 75 -11.42 -8.60 -0.32
C MET A 75 -10.39 -9.41 -1.12
N PHE A 76 -9.10 -9.36 -0.73
CA PHE A 76 -8.07 -10.20 -1.36
C PHE A 76 -8.30 -11.70 -1.17
N MET A 77 -8.75 -12.11 0.02
CA MET A 77 -9.09 -13.50 0.34
C MET A 77 -10.30 -13.98 -0.46
N ASP A 78 -11.38 -13.19 -0.50
CA ASP A 78 -12.63 -13.57 -1.15
C ASP A 78 -12.48 -13.65 -2.68
N LEU A 79 -11.56 -12.85 -3.26
CA LEU A 79 -11.18 -12.93 -4.68
C LEU A 79 -10.13 -14.01 -4.97
N ASP A 80 -9.70 -14.78 -3.96
CA ASP A 80 -8.71 -15.85 -4.09
C ASP A 80 -7.35 -15.38 -4.66
N LEU A 81 -7.02 -14.09 -4.51
CA LEU A 81 -5.80 -13.52 -5.11
C LEU A 81 -4.53 -13.98 -4.39
N ILE A 82 -4.63 -14.22 -3.08
CA ILE A 82 -3.47 -14.58 -2.25
C ILE A 82 -2.94 -15.96 -2.67
N GLU A 83 -3.82 -16.96 -2.72
CA GLU A 83 -3.44 -18.33 -3.09
C GLU A 83 -3.12 -18.42 -4.59
N ARG A 84 -3.98 -17.87 -5.44
CA ARG A 84 -3.82 -17.95 -6.91
C ARG A 84 -2.50 -17.40 -7.42
N PHE A 85 -2.02 -16.31 -6.82
CA PHE A 85 -0.76 -15.67 -7.23
C PHE A 85 0.39 -15.95 -6.25
N HIS A 86 0.18 -16.84 -5.27
CA HIS A 86 1.17 -17.17 -4.23
C HIS A 86 1.74 -15.92 -3.55
N ILE A 87 0.88 -14.95 -3.26
CA ILE A 87 1.27 -13.70 -2.61
C ILE A 87 1.69 -14.02 -1.18
N ASN A 88 2.92 -13.66 -0.81
CA ASN A 88 3.36 -13.77 0.57
C ASN A 88 2.46 -12.88 1.46
N TYR A 89 1.77 -13.49 2.42
CA TYR A 89 0.75 -12.81 3.20
C TYR A 89 1.29 -11.66 4.08
N GLU A 90 2.49 -11.82 4.65
CA GLU A 90 3.14 -10.77 5.44
C GLU A 90 3.58 -9.60 4.55
N VAL A 91 4.05 -9.89 3.32
CA VAL A 91 4.35 -8.86 2.32
C VAL A 91 3.09 -8.10 1.91
N LEU A 92 1.96 -8.79 1.70
CA LEU A 92 0.66 -8.14 1.42
C LEU A 92 0.23 -7.23 2.57
N CYS A 93 0.32 -7.69 3.81
CA CYS A 93 0.01 -6.90 4.99
C CYS A 93 0.88 -5.64 5.07
N ARG A 94 2.19 -5.79 4.85
CA ARG A 94 3.14 -4.67 4.85
C ARG A 94 2.88 -3.69 3.71
N TRP A 95 2.55 -4.19 2.53
CA TRP A 95 2.19 -3.38 1.38
C TRP A 95 0.95 -2.53 1.69
N LEU A 96 -0.11 -3.14 2.21
CA LEU A 96 -1.36 -2.46 2.53
C LEU A 96 -1.18 -1.38 3.61
N LEU A 97 -0.43 -1.70 4.68
CA LEU A 97 -0.05 -0.72 5.72
C LEU A 97 0.74 0.45 5.13
N SER A 98 1.66 0.16 4.20
CA SER A 98 2.45 1.19 3.51
C SER A 98 1.54 2.07 2.65
N VAL A 99 0.61 1.49 1.88
CA VAL A 99 -0.36 2.26 1.08
C VAL A 99 -1.16 3.22 1.96
N ARG A 100 -1.78 2.72 3.04
CA ARG A 100 -2.52 3.57 3.99
C ARG A 100 -1.66 4.72 4.52
N LYS A 101 -0.45 4.40 5.01
CA LYS A 101 0.47 5.38 5.61
C LYS A 101 0.81 6.54 4.67
N ASN A 102 0.80 6.30 3.36
CA ASN A 102 1.18 7.31 2.36
C ASN A 102 0.01 8.17 1.87
N TYR A 103 -1.24 7.88 2.28
CA TYR A 103 -2.33 8.83 2.10
C TYR A 103 -2.22 9.98 3.09
N ARG A 104 -2.33 11.22 2.59
CA ARG A 104 -2.25 12.43 3.42
C ARG A 104 -3.55 12.67 4.19
N GLN A 105 -3.45 13.29 5.36
CA GLN A 105 -4.59 13.72 6.16
C GLN A 105 -5.20 15.01 5.59
N VAL A 106 -5.88 14.88 4.46
CA VAL A 106 -6.64 15.96 3.81
C VAL A 106 -8.13 15.65 3.86
N ILE A 107 -8.96 16.67 3.62
CA ILE A 107 -10.42 16.61 3.82
C ILE A 107 -11.11 15.49 3.02
N TYR A 108 -10.61 15.14 1.83
CA TYR A 108 -11.29 14.20 0.94
C TYR A 108 -10.39 13.13 0.33
N HIS A 109 -9.33 13.51 -0.40
CA HIS A 109 -8.40 12.56 -1.06
C HIS A 109 -7.45 11.88 -0.06
N ASN A 110 -8.02 11.12 0.87
CA ASN A 110 -7.35 10.42 1.95
C ASN A 110 -7.57 8.90 1.85
N TRP A 111 -7.02 8.15 2.82
CA TRP A 111 -7.09 6.69 2.86
C TRP A 111 -8.52 6.17 2.76
N ARG A 112 -9.45 6.85 3.43
CA ARG A 112 -10.85 6.47 3.49
C ARG A 112 -11.54 6.59 2.14
N HIS A 113 -11.25 7.66 1.39
CA HIS A 113 -11.73 7.77 0.02
C HIS A 113 -11.17 6.62 -0.86
N ALA A 114 -9.89 6.31 -0.74
CA ALA A 114 -9.28 5.21 -1.50
C ALA A 114 -9.89 3.84 -1.17
N PHE A 115 -10.19 3.60 0.11
CA PHE A 115 -10.90 2.39 0.54
C PHE A 115 -12.27 2.27 -0.15
N ASN A 116 -13.08 3.33 -0.13
CA ASN A 116 -14.40 3.32 -0.78
C ASN A 116 -14.34 3.17 -2.30
N VAL A 117 -13.27 3.64 -2.95
CA VAL A 117 -13.08 3.45 -4.40
C VAL A 117 -12.79 1.98 -4.74
N GLY A 118 -12.15 1.24 -3.83
CA GLY A 118 -11.79 -0.15 -4.04
C GLY A 118 -12.82 -1.18 -3.55
N GLN A 119 -13.68 -0.81 -2.60
CA GLN A 119 -14.79 -1.62 -2.10
C GLN A 119 -15.88 -1.78 -3.15
#